data_AF-A0A1G5RYZ0-F1
#
_entry.id   AF-A0A1G5RYZ0-F1
#
_cell.length_a   1.000
_cell.length_b   1.000
_cell.length_c   1.000
_cell.angle_alpha   90.00
_cell.angle_beta   90.00
_cell.angle_gamma   90.00
#
_symmetry.space_group_name_H-M   'P 1'
#
loop_
_entity.id
_entity.type
_entity.pdbx_description
1 polymer ?
#
loop_
_entity_poly.entity_id
_entity_poly.type
_entity_poly.pdbx_seq_one_letter_code
_entity_poly.pdbx_strand_id
1 'polypeptide(L)'
;MKFKVSFFEERFVDAIGAGIYSISLRTGQGEQLLYIGESVFVLVRCAAHLYEISKGNGYFGFTKDYLGREDITIVFRLIEVEQDKAERVSRETGYVKELEPKMQSGIKDRVKSVEDMISEMTYLLDQE
;
A
#
# COMPACT_ATOMS: atom_id res chain seq x y z
N MET A 1 14.92 -2.85 13.35
CA MET A 1 13.52 -2.48 13.14
C MET A 1 12.65 -3.71 13.34
N LYS A 2 11.51 -3.56 14.01
CA LYS A 2 10.53 -4.64 14.25
C LYS A 2 9.14 -4.11 13.92
N PHE A 3 8.84 -3.89 12.63
CA PHE A 3 7.48 -3.55 12.21
C PHE A 3 6.79 -4.79 11.66
N LYS A 4 5.47 -4.89 11.88
CA LYS A 4 4.66 -6.04 11.49
C LYS A 4 4.21 -5.89 10.04
N VAL A 5 4.22 -7.01 9.32
CA VAL A 5 3.79 -7.08 7.93
C VAL A 5 2.86 -8.27 7.76
N SER A 6 1.68 -8.04 7.19
CA SER A 6 0.79 -9.07 6.66
C SER A 6 0.95 -9.09 5.15
N PHE A 7 1.51 -10.16 4.60
CA PHE A 7 1.93 -10.21 3.20
C PHE A 7 1.19 -11.29 2.42
N PHE A 8 0.08 -10.91 1.77
CA PHE A 8 -0.77 -11.79 0.96
C PHE A 8 -1.24 -13.08 1.66
N GLU A 9 -1.59 -13.01 2.96
CA GLU A 9 -1.88 -14.19 3.78
C GLU A 9 -2.89 -15.17 3.16
N GLU A 10 -3.89 -14.68 2.44
CA GLU A 10 -4.96 -15.50 1.83
C GLU A 10 -4.69 -15.89 0.36
N ARG A 11 -3.83 -15.13 -0.34
CA ARG A 11 -3.68 -15.21 -1.81
C ARG A 11 -2.23 -15.16 -2.27
N PHE A 12 -1.34 -15.74 -1.48
CA PHE A 12 0.11 -15.67 -1.71
C PHE A 12 0.52 -16.24 -3.08
N VAL A 13 -0.02 -17.41 -3.45
CA VAL A 13 0.29 -18.06 -4.74
C VAL A 13 -0.20 -17.21 -5.91
N ASP A 14 -1.42 -16.69 -5.83
CA ASP A 14 -2.00 -15.83 -6.88
C ASP A 14 -1.20 -14.54 -7.06
N ALA A 15 -0.66 -13.98 -5.97
CA ALA A 15 0.13 -12.76 -5.98
C ALA A 15 1.48 -12.90 -6.71
N ILE A 16 1.92 -14.12 -7.04
CA ILE A 16 3.12 -14.32 -7.87
C ILE A 16 2.92 -13.73 -9.28
N GLY A 17 1.69 -13.79 -9.80
CA GLY A 17 1.36 -13.37 -11.15
C GLY A 17 0.91 -11.92 -11.29
N ALA A 18 0.27 -11.65 -12.43
CA ALA A 18 -0.27 -10.34 -12.76
C ALA A 18 -1.59 -10.05 -12.02
N GLY A 19 -1.74 -8.81 -11.57
CA GLY A 19 -2.93 -8.39 -10.85
C GLY A 19 -2.84 -7.00 -10.24
N ILE A 20 -3.87 -6.67 -9.48
CA ILE A 20 -4.06 -5.40 -8.80
C ILE A 20 -3.94 -5.66 -7.30
N TYR A 21 -3.17 -4.84 -6.61
CA TYR A 21 -2.88 -5.00 -5.19
C TYR A 21 -3.16 -3.72 -4.42
N SER A 22 -3.38 -3.88 -3.12
CA SER A 22 -3.46 -2.76 -2.17
C SER A 22 -2.39 -2.85 -1.11
N ILE A 23 -2.04 -1.69 -0.58
CA ILE A 23 -1.23 -1.50 0.62
C ILE A 23 -2.07 -0.70 1.60
N SER A 24 -2.22 -1.22 2.81
CA SER A 24 -3.00 -0.59 3.88
C SER A 24 -2.18 -0.51 5.17
N LEU A 25 -2.56 0.43 6.03
CA LEU A 25 -2.13 0.49 7.42
C LEU A 25 -3.23 -0.10 8.29
N ARG A 26 -2.91 -1.10 9.11
CA ARG A 26 -3.81 -1.60 10.15
C ARG A 26 -3.32 -1.18 11.52
N THR A 27 -4.22 -0.61 12.32
CA THR A 27 -4.02 -0.25 13.73
C THR A 27 -5.13 -0.90 14.57
N GLY A 28 -5.15 -0.64 15.89
CA GLY A 28 -6.24 -1.09 16.76
C GLY A 28 -7.63 -0.54 16.39
N GLN A 29 -7.69 0.59 15.67
CA GLN A 29 -8.95 1.24 15.28
C GLN A 29 -9.51 0.72 13.95
N GLY A 30 -8.71 0.01 13.15
CA GLY A 30 -9.15 -0.51 11.86
C GLY A 30 -8.05 -0.52 10.81
N GLU A 31 -8.45 -0.58 9.56
CA GLU A 31 -7.55 -0.62 8.42
C GLU A 31 -7.82 0.55 7.47
N GLN A 32 -6.76 1.28 7.10
CA GLN A 32 -6.79 2.45 6.24
C GLN A 32 -6.05 2.16 4.94
N LEU A 33 -6.72 2.37 3.82
CA LEU A 33 -6.17 2.11 2.50
C LEU A 33 -5.19 3.22 2.10
N LEU A 34 -3.93 2.85 1.89
CA LEU A 34 -2.87 3.81 1.57
C LEU A 34 -2.63 3.91 0.07
N TYR A 35 -2.61 2.78 -0.62
CA TYR A 35 -2.19 2.69 -2.00
C TYR A 35 -2.83 1.51 -2.73
N ILE A 36 -3.09 1.68 -4.02
CA ILE A 36 -3.47 0.66 -4.98
C ILE A 36 -2.52 0.78 -6.18
N GLY A 37 -2.06 -0.37 -6.68
CA GLY A 37 -1.31 -0.42 -7.93
C GLY A 37 -1.54 -1.71 -8.67
N GLU A 38 -1.01 -1.78 -9.88
CA GLU A 38 -1.00 -2.99 -10.70
C GLU A 38 0.42 -3.46 -11.02
N SER A 39 0.54 -4.75 -11.32
CA SER A 39 1.79 -5.30 -11.83
C SER A 39 1.56 -6.59 -12.59
N VAL A 40 2.52 -6.95 -13.45
CA VAL A 40 2.66 -8.32 -13.97
C VAL A 40 3.33 -9.27 -12.98
N PHE A 41 3.97 -8.74 -11.92
CA PHE A 41 4.61 -9.49 -10.84
C PHE A 41 4.27 -8.83 -9.50
N VAL A 42 3.04 -9.03 -9.02
CA VAL A 42 2.49 -8.33 -7.84
C VAL A 42 3.38 -8.52 -6.60
N LEU A 43 3.80 -9.74 -6.33
CA LEU A 43 4.64 -10.09 -5.18
C LEU A 43 5.97 -9.34 -5.20
N VAL A 44 6.65 -9.31 -6.36
CA VAL A 44 7.94 -8.63 -6.53
C VAL A 44 7.78 -7.12 -6.36
N ARG A 45 6.72 -6.54 -6.94
CA ARG A 45 6.44 -5.10 -6.82
C ARG A 45 6.15 -4.71 -5.37
N CYS A 46 5.39 -5.51 -4.64
CA CYS A 46 5.09 -5.26 -3.23
C CYS A 46 6.31 -5.45 -2.33
N ALA A 47 7.19 -6.40 -2.63
CA ALA A 47 8.48 -6.53 -1.92
C ALA A 47 9.37 -5.29 -2.13
N ALA A 48 9.38 -4.70 -3.33
CA ALA A 48 10.09 -3.46 -3.60
C ALA A 48 9.52 -2.28 -2.80
N HIS A 49 8.19 -2.15 -2.74
CA HIS A 49 7.52 -1.16 -1.88
C HIS A 49 7.89 -1.34 -0.41
N LEU A 50 7.84 -2.57 0.09
CA LEU A 50 8.23 -2.90 1.46
C LEU A 50 9.69 -2.52 1.75
N TYR A 51 10.59 -2.74 0.78
CA TYR A 51 11.99 -2.32 0.89
C TYR A 51 12.12 -0.79 1.00
N GLU A 52 11.42 -0.03 0.15
CA GLU A 52 11.43 1.44 0.25
C GLU A 52 10.85 1.94 1.58
N ILE A 53 9.73 1.37 2.03
CA ILE A 53 9.15 1.67 3.34
C ILE A 53 10.17 1.41 4.45
N SER A 54 10.89 0.29 4.40
CA SER A 54 11.88 -0.09 5.43
C SER A 54 13.03 0.91 5.61
N LYS A 55 13.25 1.82 4.66
CA LYS A 55 14.25 2.89 4.80
C LYS A 55 13.78 3.99 5.77
N GLY A 56 12.48 4.11 6.01
CA GLY A 56 11.89 5.09 6.92
C GLY A 56 12.11 6.55 6.49
N ASN A 57 12.17 6.80 5.19
CA ASN A 57 12.41 8.11 4.59
C ASN A 57 11.12 8.87 4.22
N GLY A 58 9.95 8.41 4.68
CA GLY A 58 8.65 9.01 4.39
C GLY A 58 7.92 8.43 3.18
N TYR A 59 8.43 7.36 2.55
CA TYR A 59 7.70 6.67 1.50
C TYR A 59 6.38 6.09 2.04
N PHE A 60 5.26 6.40 1.39
CA PHE A 60 3.89 6.18 1.91
C PHE A 60 3.66 6.72 3.33
N GLY A 61 4.40 7.76 3.72
CA GLY A 61 4.31 8.42 5.02
C GLY A 61 5.08 7.71 6.13
N PHE A 62 5.71 6.57 5.87
CA PHE A 62 6.44 5.82 6.90
C PHE A 62 7.80 6.44 7.21
N THR A 63 7.93 6.98 8.42
CA THR A 63 9.19 7.45 9.00
C THR A 63 9.82 6.36 9.89
N LYS A 64 11.07 6.55 10.31
CA LYS A 64 11.72 5.63 11.26
C LYS A 64 10.96 5.52 12.58
N ASP A 65 10.34 6.61 13.03
CA ASP A 65 9.58 6.65 14.28
C ASP A 65 8.33 5.77 14.17
N TYR A 66 7.57 5.88 13.08
CA TYR A 66 6.39 5.05 12.86
C TYR A 66 6.74 3.57 12.68
N LEU A 67 7.85 3.25 12.01
CA LEU A 67 8.30 1.86 11.85
C LEU A 67 8.84 1.23 13.15
N GLY A 68 8.97 2.01 14.23
CA GLY A 68 9.25 1.53 15.58
C GLY A 68 8.00 1.11 16.36
N ARG A 69 6.80 1.45 15.88
CA ARG A 69 5.54 1.17 16.55
C ARG A 69 5.16 -0.30 16.46
N GLU A 70 4.77 -0.90 17.58
CA GLU A 70 4.37 -2.32 17.65
C GLU A 70 2.88 -2.55 17.37
N ASP A 71 2.09 -1.48 17.40
CA ASP A 71 0.63 -1.48 17.25
C ASP A 71 0.17 -1.26 15.80
N ILE A 72 1.11 -1.02 14.89
CA ILE A 72 0.84 -0.91 13.45
C ILE A 72 1.21 -2.20 12.71
N THR A 73 0.45 -2.53 11.67
CA THR A 73 0.77 -3.59 10.70
C THR A 73 0.59 -3.07 9.29
N ILE A 74 1.61 -3.24 8.45
CA ILE A 74 1.51 -2.94 7.02
C ILE A 74 0.91 -4.15 6.32
N VAL A 75 -0.20 -3.95 5.62
CA VAL A 75 -0.97 -5.04 5.03
C VAL A 75 -0.88 -4.94 3.50
N PHE A 76 -0.39 -6.00 2.87
CA PHE A 76 -0.40 -6.17 1.42
C PHE A 76 -1.45 -7.20 1.04
N ARG A 77 -2.38 -6.83 0.15
CA ARG A 77 -3.41 -7.73 -0.38
C ARG A 77 -3.46 -7.71 -1.90
N LEU A 78 -3.85 -8.84 -2.45
CA LEU A 78 -4.23 -8.95 -3.85
C LEU A 78 -5.73 -8.67 -3.96
N ILE A 79 -6.10 -7.63 -4.70
CA ILE A 79 -7.49 -7.29 -4.99
C ILE A 79 -8.01 -8.24 -6.07
N GLU A 80 -7.33 -8.29 -7.20
CA GLU A 80 -7.77 -9.02 -8.38
C GLU A 80 -6.58 -9.59 -9.16
N VAL A 81 -6.77 -10.77 -9.75
CA VAL A 81 -5.86 -11.33 -10.76
C VAL A 81 -6.36 -10.89 -12.12
N GLU A 82 -5.52 -10.20 -12.89
CA GLU A 82 -5.86 -9.78 -14.25
C GLU A 82 -4.59 -9.81 -15.10
N GLN A 83 -4.58 -10.67 -16.11
CA GLN A 83 -3.42 -10.91 -16.97
C GLN A 83 -3.37 -9.89 -18.10
N ASP A 84 -4.53 -9.50 -18.64
CA ASP A 84 -4.59 -8.53 -19.71
C ASP A 84 -4.15 -7.14 -19.20
N LYS A 85 -3.21 -6.53 -19.92
CA LYS A 85 -2.63 -5.26 -19.50
C LYS A 85 -3.64 -4.12 -19.55
N ALA A 86 -4.47 -4.08 -20.59
CA ALA A 86 -5.42 -2.98 -20.78
C ALA A 86 -6.51 -3.05 -19.70
N GLU A 87 -7.06 -4.24 -19.47
CA GLU A 87 -8.04 -4.48 -18.41
C GLU A 87 -7.47 -4.19 -17.03
N ARG A 88 -6.26 -4.68 -16.73
CA ARG A 88 -5.63 -4.47 -15.42
C ARG A 88 -5.42 -2.99 -15.10
N VAL A 89 -4.95 -2.21 -16.07
CA VAL A 89 -4.78 -0.75 -15.91
C VAL A 89 -6.12 -0.05 -15.77
N SER A 90 -7.12 -0.43 -16.59
CA SER A 90 -8.46 0.17 -16.52
C SER A 90 -9.11 -0.06 -15.16
N ARG A 91 -9.02 -1.29 -14.65
CA ARG A 91 -9.57 -1.69 -13.35
C ARG A 91 -8.84 -1.03 -12.19
N GLU A 92 -7.51 -0.99 -12.21
CA GLU A 92 -6.72 -0.25 -11.22
C GLU A 92 -7.16 1.21 -11.13
N THR A 93 -7.32 1.87 -12.28
CA THR A 93 -7.75 3.26 -12.32
C THR A 93 -9.18 3.43 -11.78
N GLY A 94 -10.06 2.46 -12.03
CA GLY A 94 -11.38 2.38 -11.43
C GLY A 94 -11.31 2.32 -9.90
N TYR A 95 -10.50 1.40 -9.35
CA TYR A 95 -10.33 1.24 -7.91
C TYR A 95 -9.72 2.48 -7.24
N VAL A 96 -8.72 3.13 -7.84
CA VAL A 96 -8.14 4.36 -7.28
C VAL A 96 -9.20 5.46 -7.20
N LYS A 97 -10.06 5.58 -8.23
CA LYS A 97 -11.12 6.59 -8.25
C LYS A 97 -12.23 6.30 -7.24
N GLU A 98 -12.59 5.04 -7.05
CA GLU A 98 -13.67 4.64 -6.15
C GLU A 98 -13.25 4.65 -4.68
N LEU A 99 -12.04 4.15 -4.38
CA LEU A 99 -11.58 3.89 -3.02
C LEU A 99 -10.70 5.00 -2.44
N GLU A 100 -10.27 5.95 -3.27
CA GLU A 100 -9.51 7.15 -2.89
C GLU A 100 -8.35 6.89 -1.89
N PRO A 101 -7.37 6.04 -2.26
CA PRO A 101 -6.25 5.67 -1.39
C PRO A 101 -5.46 6.88 -0.91
N LYS A 102 -5.15 6.93 0.39
CA LYS A 102 -4.68 8.14 1.09
C LYS A 102 -3.34 8.70 0.62
N MET A 103 -2.46 7.85 0.10
CA MET A 103 -1.10 8.25 -0.31
C MET A 103 -1.00 8.57 -1.79
N GLN A 104 -2.08 8.38 -2.57
CA GLN A 104 -2.12 8.68 -3.99
C GLN A 104 -2.69 10.07 -4.26
N SER A 105 -2.24 10.64 -5.38
CA SER A 105 -2.72 11.91 -5.93
C SER A 105 -4.09 11.81 -6.62
N GLY A 106 -4.70 10.62 -6.64
CA GLY A 106 -5.93 10.33 -7.39
C GLY A 106 -5.72 10.04 -8.88
N ILE A 107 -4.48 10.07 -9.37
CA ILE A 107 -4.13 9.79 -10.78
C ILE A 107 -3.35 8.48 -10.86
N LYS A 108 -4.04 7.36 -11.11
CA LYS A 108 -3.43 6.02 -11.17
C LYS A 108 -2.53 5.79 -9.94
N ASP A 109 -1.42 5.09 -10.14
CA ASP A 109 -0.39 4.76 -9.17
C ASP A 109 0.52 5.94 -8.72
N ARG A 110 0.20 7.19 -9.10
CA ARG A 110 1.00 8.36 -8.72
C ARG A 110 0.76 8.76 -7.27
N VAL A 111 1.83 8.75 -6.50
CA VAL A 111 1.84 9.15 -5.09
C VAL A 111 1.86 10.67 -4.89
N LYS A 112 1.43 11.12 -3.71
CA LYS A 112 1.61 12.50 -3.23
C LYS A 112 3.09 12.80 -2.96
N SER A 113 3.42 14.05 -2.63
CA SER A 113 4.77 14.41 -2.15
C SER A 113 5.10 13.67 -0.84
N VAL A 114 6.38 13.55 -0.52
CA VAL A 114 6.81 12.90 0.74
C VAL A 114 6.28 13.67 1.94
N GLU A 115 6.33 15.01 1.88
CA GLU A 115 5.82 15.89 2.92
C GLU A 115 4.31 15.69 3.14
N ASP A 116 3.53 15.62 2.06
CA ASP A 116 2.08 15.38 2.15
C ASP A 116 1.78 13.99 2.70
N MET A 117 2.50 12.95 2.24
CA MET A 117 2.29 11.59 2.74
C MET A 117 2.63 11.44 4.22
N ILE A 118 3.69 12.11 4.70
CA ILE A 118 4.02 12.14 6.13
C ILE A 118 2.90 12.85 6.90
N SER A 119 2.44 14.01 6.41
CA SER A 119 1.34 14.76 7.05
C SER A 119 0.06 13.92 7.18
N GLU A 120 -0.32 13.22 6.09
CA GLU A 120 -1.45 12.30 6.07
C GLU A 120 -1.27 11.15 7.07
N MET A 121 -0.07 10.54 7.13
CA MET A 121 0.23 9.47 8.07
C MET A 121 0.16 9.95 9.52
N THR A 122 0.71 11.13 9.83
CA THR A 122 0.58 11.76 11.15
C THR A 122 -0.88 11.91 11.53
N TYR A 123 -1.70 12.46 10.63
CA TYR A 123 -3.13 12.61 10.88
C TYR A 123 -3.82 11.26 11.12
N LEU A 124 -3.49 10.22 10.35
CA LEU A 124 -4.07 8.88 10.52
C LEU A 124 -3.70 8.24 11.87
N LEU A 125 -2.50 8.51 12.38
CA LEU A 125 -1.99 7.95 13.63
C LEU A 125 -2.35 8.80 14.87
N ASP A 126 -2.56 10.10 14.71
CA ASP A 126 -2.90 11.02 15.81
C ASP A 126 -4.41 11.04 16.14
N GLN A 127 -5.26 10.42 15.31
CA GLN A 127 -6.68 10.16 15.65
C GLN A 127 -6.84 9.00 16.66
N GLU A 128 -5.76 8.60 17.33
CA GLU A 128 -5.70 7.55 18.37
C GLU A 128 -6.39 7.90 19.69
#